data_AF-A0A060HMD4-F1
#
_entry.id   AF-A0A060HMD4-F1
#
_cell.length_a   1.000
_cell.length_b   1.000
_cell.length_c   1.000
_cell.angle_alpha   90.00
_cell.angle_beta   90.00
_cell.angle_gamma   90.00
#
_symmetry.space_group_name_H-M   'P 1'
#
loop_
_entity.id
_entity.type
_entity.pdbx_description
1 polymer ?
#
loop_
_entity_poly.entity_id
_entity_poly.type
_entity_poly.pdbx_seq_one_letter_code
_entity_poly.pdbx_strand_id
1 'polypeptide(L)'
;MPLTISCAGDAEFAARIRDVLAESGMEVSIAEDEVEAQEEDDDDGNNNRQAKDLVKRYVASVGGGHSVIEFGDVLVVGIRSEPEALGLYVCDQCGFQGVSQEGIDEHKKLHGGYLFMPAFL
;
A
#
# COMPACT_ATOMS: atom_id res chain seq x y z
N MET A 1 -7.97 -20.39 5.10
CA MET A 1 -8.14 -19.07 5.76
C MET A 1 -8.57 -18.10 4.68
N PRO A 2 -9.57 -17.24 4.91
CA PRO A 2 -9.99 -16.24 3.94
C PRO A 2 -8.85 -15.26 3.67
N LEU A 3 -8.78 -14.76 2.44
CA LEU A 3 -7.89 -13.69 2.03
C LEU A 3 -8.50 -12.36 2.43
N THR A 4 -7.79 -11.55 3.21
CA THR A 4 -8.21 -10.18 3.55
C THR A 4 -7.51 -9.19 2.62
N ILE A 5 -8.25 -8.28 2.00
CA ILE A 5 -7.74 -7.24 1.11
C ILE A 5 -8.14 -5.88 1.67
N SER A 6 -7.20 -5.10 2.19
CA SER A 6 -7.45 -3.72 2.64
C SER A 6 -7.14 -2.74 1.53
N CYS A 7 -8.08 -1.84 1.23
CA CYS A 7 -7.95 -0.81 0.20
C CYS A 7 -7.46 0.55 0.75
N ALA A 8 -6.84 0.54 1.94
CA ALA A 8 -6.23 1.71 2.58
C ALA A 8 -7.20 2.91 2.70
N GLY A 9 -8.46 2.64 3.03
CA GLY A 9 -9.51 3.65 3.16
C GLY A 9 -10.25 4.01 1.86
N ASP A 10 -9.94 3.37 0.73
CA ASP A 10 -10.66 3.56 -0.53
C ASP A 10 -11.81 2.56 -0.69
N ALA A 11 -12.98 2.92 -0.14
CA ALA A 11 -14.18 2.08 -0.16
C ALA A 11 -14.75 1.86 -1.58
N GLU A 12 -14.59 2.83 -2.49
CA GLU A 12 -15.01 2.66 -3.88
C GLU A 12 -14.14 1.62 -4.60
N PHE A 13 -12.83 1.63 -4.32
CA PHE A 13 -11.90 0.66 -4.86
C PHE A 13 -12.13 -0.74 -4.27
N ALA A 14 -12.41 -0.83 -2.96
CA ALA A 14 -12.81 -2.07 -2.30
C ALA A 14 -14.05 -2.68 -2.95
N ALA A 15 -15.08 -1.88 -3.23
CA ALA A 15 -16.29 -2.35 -3.91
C ALA A 15 -15.97 -2.95 -5.30
N ARG A 16 -15.09 -2.30 -6.08
CA ARG A 16 -14.69 -2.81 -7.39
C ARG A 16 -13.90 -4.11 -7.31
N ILE A 17 -12.98 -4.23 -6.36
CA ILE A 17 -12.25 -5.49 -6.14
C ILE A 17 -13.24 -6.60 -5.78
N ARG A 18 -14.22 -6.31 -4.91
CA ARG A 18 -15.27 -7.26 -4.55
C ARG A 18 -16.07 -7.72 -5.77
N ASP A 19 -16.47 -6.82 -6.64
CA ASP A 19 -17.19 -7.18 -7.88
C ASP A 19 -16.35 -8.10 -8.78
N VAL A 20 -15.07 -7.81 -8.99
CA VAL A 20 -14.16 -8.66 -9.81
C VAL A 20 -13.98 -10.06 -9.22
N LEU A 21 -13.86 -10.16 -7.90
CA LEU A 21 -13.70 -11.44 -7.21
C LEU A 21 -15.02 -12.25 -7.23
N ALA A 22 -16.16 -11.59 -7.03
CA ALA A 22 -17.47 -12.22 -7.12
C ALA A 22 -17.80 -12.70 -8.55
N GLU A 23 -17.43 -11.93 -9.59
CA GLU A 23 -17.55 -12.35 -10.99
C GLU A 23 -16.71 -13.59 -11.31
N SER A 24 -15.64 -13.81 -10.56
CA SER A 24 -14.78 -15.00 -10.68
C SER A 24 -15.34 -16.23 -9.96
N GLY A 25 -16.49 -16.10 -9.29
CA GLY A 25 -17.16 -17.19 -8.58
C GLY A 25 -16.68 -17.42 -7.15
N MET A 26 -15.98 -16.45 -6.54
CA MET A 26 -15.53 -16.54 -5.14
C MET A 26 -16.63 -16.07 -4.18
N GLU A 27 -16.64 -16.60 -2.96
CA GLU A 27 -17.44 -16.03 -1.88
C GLU A 27 -16.69 -14.80 -1.34
N VAL A 28 -17.33 -13.63 -1.41
CA VAL A 28 -16.69 -12.37 -1.04
C VAL A 28 -17.59 -11.55 -0.13
N SER A 29 -17.02 -11.09 0.98
CA SER A 29 -17.63 -10.13 1.91
C SER A 29 -16.85 -8.81 1.88
N ILE A 30 -17.53 -7.70 2.16
CA ILE A 30 -16.91 -6.37 2.20
C ILE A 30 -17.33 -5.63 3.48
N ALA A 31 -16.36 -5.03 4.15
CA ALA A 31 -16.52 -4.19 5.32
C ALA A 31 -15.76 -2.86 5.10
N GLU A 32 -16.48 -1.81 4.74
CA GLU A 32 -15.93 -0.48 4.42
C GLU A 32 -14.86 -0.53 3.30
N ASP A 33 -13.57 -0.48 3.64
CA ASP A 33 -12.45 -0.58 2.70
C ASP A 33 -11.78 -1.97 2.68
N GLU A 34 -12.27 -2.92 3.48
CA GLU A 34 -11.74 -4.27 3.59
C GLU A 34 -12.62 -5.28 2.82
N VAL A 35 -11.99 -6.14 2.03
CA VAL A 35 -12.63 -7.19 1.25
C VAL A 35 -12.10 -8.54 1.70
N GLU A 36 -12.98 -9.42 2.14
CA GLU A 36 -12.63 -10.79 2.52
C GLU A 36 -13.10 -11.74 1.42
N ALA A 37 -12.17 -12.51 0.85
CA ALA A 37 -12.46 -13.49 -0.19
C ALA A 37 -12.13 -14.90 0.27
N GLN A 38 -13.02 -15.85 -0.02
CA GLN A 38 -12.85 -17.26 0.28
C GLN A 38 -13.17 -18.08 -0.97
N GLU A 39 -12.26 -19.00 -1.31
CA GLU A 39 -12.49 -20.02 -2.34
C GLU A 39 -13.36 -21.13 -1.75
N GLU A 40 -14.34 -21.62 -2.52
CA GLU A 40 -15.20 -22.74 -2.11
C GLU A 40 -14.39 -24.05 -2.16
N ASP A 41 -13.93 -24.52 -0.99
CA ASP A 41 -13.31 -25.83 -0.72
C ASP A 41 -12.39 -26.40 -1.82
N ASP A 42 -11.17 -25.87 -1.93
CA ASP A 42 -10.06 -26.57 -2.60
C ASP A 42 -9.21 -27.34 -1.58
N ASP A 43 -9.19 -28.67 -1.72
CA ASP A 43 -8.46 -29.68 -0.93
C ASP A 43 -6.92 -29.51 -0.93
N ASP A 44 -6.40 -28.48 -1.62
CA ASP A 44 -5.03 -28.41 -2.12
C ASP A 44 -4.24 -27.24 -1.53
N GLY A 45 -4.28 -27.03 -0.21
CA GLY A 45 -3.23 -26.39 0.62
C GLY A 45 -2.70 -24.99 0.23
N ASN A 46 -3.22 -24.36 -0.81
CA ASN A 46 -2.70 -23.17 -1.45
C ASN A 46 -3.84 -22.15 -1.56
N ASN A 47 -4.35 -21.83 -0.38
CA ASN A 47 -5.45 -20.91 -0.16
C ASN A 47 -5.13 -19.56 -0.84
N ASN A 48 -6.01 -19.13 -1.74
CA ASN A 48 -6.12 -17.77 -2.24
C ASN A 48 -5.14 -17.38 -3.36
N ARG A 49 -4.45 -18.32 -4.01
CA ARG A 49 -3.54 -17.97 -5.11
C ARG A 49 -4.27 -17.37 -6.30
N GLN A 50 -5.45 -17.89 -6.64
CA GLN A 50 -6.25 -17.34 -7.75
C GLN A 50 -6.72 -15.92 -7.41
N ALA A 51 -7.25 -15.72 -6.20
CA ALA A 51 -7.72 -14.42 -5.72
C ALA A 51 -6.59 -13.37 -5.72
N LYS A 52 -5.41 -13.73 -5.19
CA LYS A 52 -4.22 -12.86 -5.21
C LYS A 52 -3.81 -12.45 -6.61
N ASP A 53 -3.82 -13.40 -7.54
CA ASP A 53 -3.40 -13.15 -8.92
C ASP A 53 -4.42 -12.26 -9.65
N LEU A 54 -5.73 -12.47 -9.43
CA LEU A 54 -6.80 -11.62 -9.95
C LEU A 54 -6.68 -10.18 -9.47
N VAL A 55 -6.54 -9.96 -8.15
CA VAL A 55 -6.38 -8.61 -7.60
C VAL A 55 -5.14 -7.92 -8.18
N LYS A 56 -4.00 -8.61 -8.27
CA LYS A 56 -2.78 -8.04 -8.86
C LYS A 56 -2.97 -7.64 -10.32
N ARG A 57 -3.62 -8.47 -11.14
CA ARG A 57 -3.93 -8.14 -12.54
C ARG A 57 -4.90 -6.97 -12.65
N TYR A 58 -5.93 -6.95 -11.82
CA TYR A 58 -6.91 -5.87 -11.80
C TYR A 58 -6.26 -4.53 -11.46
N VAL A 59 -5.48 -4.48 -10.38
CA VAL A 59 -4.77 -3.27 -9.94
C VAL A 59 -3.80 -2.77 -11.02
N ALA A 60 -3.07 -3.69 -11.67
CA ALA A 60 -2.20 -3.36 -12.79
C ALA A 60 -2.98 -2.82 -14.02
N SER A 61 -4.21 -3.29 -14.23
CA SER A 61 -5.06 -2.87 -15.35
C SER A 61 -5.77 -1.53 -15.11
N VAL A 62 -6.15 -1.22 -13.87
CA VAL A 62 -6.81 0.06 -13.53
C VAL A 62 -5.84 1.24 -13.69
N GLY A 63 -4.54 1.02 -13.44
CA GLY A 63 -3.54 2.07 -13.44
C GLY A 63 -3.70 3.04 -12.26
N GLY A 64 -2.95 4.15 -12.28
CA GLY A 64 -3.12 5.23 -11.28
C GLY A 64 -2.27 5.13 -10.01
N GLY A 65 -1.14 4.43 -10.03
CA GLY A 65 -0.18 4.45 -8.91
C GLY A 65 -0.54 3.56 -7.71
N HIS A 66 -1.60 2.77 -7.83
CA HIS A 66 -1.94 1.73 -6.86
C HIS A 66 -0.84 0.66 -6.82
N SER A 67 -0.37 0.35 -5.63
CA SER A 67 0.58 -0.73 -5.34
C SER A 67 -0.09 -1.79 -4.49
N VAL A 68 0.28 -3.04 -4.73
CA VAL A 68 -0.17 -4.18 -3.95
C VAL A 68 0.98 -4.65 -3.08
N ILE A 69 0.76 -4.75 -1.78
CA ILE A 69 1.69 -5.31 -0.81
C ILE A 69 1.08 -6.61 -0.27
N GLU A 70 1.84 -7.70 -0.31
CA GLU A 70 1.38 -9.03 0.12
C GLU A 70 2.02 -9.42 1.45
N PHE A 71 1.18 -9.81 2.41
CA PHE A 71 1.56 -10.29 3.73
C PHE A 71 0.80 -11.58 4.06
N GLY A 72 1.30 -12.72 3.57
CA GLY A 72 0.64 -14.01 3.80
C GLY A 72 -0.78 -14.01 3.21
N ASP A 73 -1.80 -14.10 4.05
CA ASP A 73 -3.22 -14.07 3.67
C ASP A 73 -3.83 -12.65 3.69
N VAL A 74 -3.00 -11.61 3.80
CA VAL A 74 -3.43 -10.22 3.73
C VAL A 74 -2.82 -9.54 2.50
N LEU A 75 -3.65 -8.85 1.73
CA LEU A 75 -3.24 -7.94 0.66
C LEU A 75 -3.57 -6.51 1.07
N VAL A 76 -2.61 -5.61 0.97
CA VAL A 76 -2.84 -4.18 1.15
C VAL A 76 -2.73 -3.54 -0.23
N VAL A 77 -3.80 -2.92 -0.68
CA VAL A 77 -3.88 -2.21 -1.95
C VAL A 77 -4.10 -0.74 -1.69
N GLY A 78 -3.23 0.11 -2.19
CA GLY A 78 -3.36 1.55 -1.99
C GLY A 78 -2.46 2.32 -2.93
N ILE A 79 -2.74 3.62 -3.09
CA ILE A 79 -1.85 4.50 -3.84
C ILE A 79 -0.52 4.55 -3.09
N ARG A 80 0.59 4.33 -3.80
CA ARG A 80 1.92 4.52 -3.24
C ARG A 80 2.15 6.02 -3.09
N SER A 81 1.63 6.59 -2.01
CA SER A 81 1.98 7.96 -1.65
C SER A 81 3.42 7.93 -1.18
N GLU A 82 4.32 8.49 -1.99
CA GLU A 82 5.60 8.96 -1.48
C GLU A 82 5.30 9.83 -0.25
N PRO A 83 6.09 9.76 0.83
CA PRO A 83 5.78 10.52 2.04
C PRO A 83 5.65 12.02 1.71
N GLU A 84 6.36 12.50 0.69
CA GLU A 84 6.24 13.84 0.10
C GLU A 84 4.81 14.19 -0.36
N ALA A 85 4.05 13.24 -0.92
CA ALA A 85 2.65 13.41 -1.30
C ALA A 85 1.69 13.53 -0.10
N LEU A 86 2.12 13.06 1.07
CA LEU A 86 1.41 13.24 2.35
C LEU A 86 1.90 14.50 3.10
N GLY A 87 2.76 15.31 2.48
CA GLY A 87 3.43 16.44 3.13
C GLY A 87 4.42 16.00 4.22
N LEU A 88 4.79 14.72 4.26
CA LEU A 88 5.76 14.16 5.16
C LEU A 88 7.11 14.11 4.46
N TYR A 89 8.01 15.00 4.83
CA TYR A 89 9.35 15.00 4.27
C TYR A 89 10.23 14.13 5.15
N VAL A 90 10.76 13.03 4.63
CA VAL A 90 11.56 12.08 5.42
C VAL A 90 12.93 11.90 4.79
N CYS A 91 13.98 11.93 5.61
CA CYS A 91 15.33 11.63 5.16
C CYS A 91 15.48 10.12 4.87
N ASP A 92 15.86 9.78 3.65
CA ASP A 92 16.08 8.39 3.22
C ASP A 92 17.27 7.70 3.90
N GLN A 93 18.17 8.46 4.54
CA GLN A 93 19.40 7.94 5.15
C GLN A 93 19.25 7.62 6.64
N CYS A 94 18.34 8.28 7.36
CA CYS A 94 18.16 8.05 8.81
C CYS A 94 16.73 8.11 9.33
N GLY A 95 15.74 8.39 8.46
CA GLY A 95 14.33 8.45 8.86
C GLY A 95 13.93 9.74 9.61
N PHE A 96 14.80 10.76 9.66
CA PHE A 96 14.44 12.07 10.23
C PHE A 96 13.29 12.70 9.44
N GLN A 97 12.31 13.26 10.16
CA GLN A 97 11.12 13.89 9.56
C GLN A 97 11.22 15.41 9.65
N GLY A 98 10.95 16.09 8.54
CA GLY A 98 10.96 17.54 8.40
C GLY A 98 9.60 18.07 8.00
N VAL A 99 9.37 19.34 8.32
CA VAL A 99 8.13 20.06 7.97
C VAL A 99 8.12 20.60 6.53
N SER A 100 9.23 20.48 5.82
CA SER A 100 9.41 20.98 4.45
C SER A 100 10.53 20.22 3.73
N GLN A 101 10.45 20.15 2.40
CA GLN A 101 11.50 19.57 1.56
C GLN A 101 12.85 20.26 1.79
N GLU A 102 12.85 21.58 1.96
CA GLU A 102 14.06 22.38 2.24
C GLU A 102 14.73 21.94 3.54
N GLY A 103 13.95 21.70 4.61
CA GLY A 103 14.49 21.21 5.88
C GLY A 103 15.09 19.80 5.79
N ILE A 104 14.53 18.94 4.94
CA ILE A 104 15.13 17.63 4.64
C ILE A 104 16.39 17.76 3.79
N ASP A 105 16.44 18.69 2.83
CA ASP A 105 17.64 18.95 2.03
C ASP A 105 18.80 19.47 2.90
N GLU A 106 18.52 20.40 3.82
CA GLU A 106 19.49 20.85 4.82
C GLU A 106 19.94 19.73 5.73
N HIS A 107 19.01 18.90 6.21
CA HIS A 107 19.33 17.73 7.00
C HIS A 107 20.22 16.73 6.24
N LYS A 108 19.97 16.48 4.95
CA LYS A 108 20.79 15.60 4.09
C LYS A 108 22.24 16.08 3.96
N LYS A 109 22.49 17.40 4.04
CA LYS A 109 23.87 17.95 4.06
C LYS A 109 24.65 17.52 5.30
N LEU A 110 23.98 17.21 6.41
CA LEU A 110 24.63 16.70 7.63
C LEU A 110 25.12 15.26 7.47
N HIS A 111 24.46 14.45 6.65
CA HIS A 111 24.92 13.08 6.37
C HIS A 111 26.23 13.04 5.59
N GLY A 112 26.46 14.02 4.71
CA GLY A 112 27.66 14.12 3.90
C GLY A 112 28.91 14.60 4.65
N GLY A 113 28.76 15.05 5.90
CA GLY A 113 29.89 15.48 6.75
C GLY A 113 30.64 16.73 6.25
N TYR A 114 30.41 17.84 6.96
CA TYR A 114 31.20 19.08 7.03
C TYR A 114 31.00 20.15 5.95
N LEU A 115 30.31 21.26 6.34
CA LEU A 115 30.90 22.60 6.56
C LEU A 115 29.78 23.66 6.70
N PHE A 116 29.40 24.03 7.93
CA PHE A 116 29.27 25.42 8.43
C PHE A 116 28.52 25.48 9.79
N MET A 117 29.24 25.82 10.86
CA MET A 117 28.72 26.73 11.88
C MET A 117 29.24 28.13 11.50
N PRO A 118 28.48 29.22 11.72
CA PRO A 118 28.38 29.81 13.05
C PRO A 118 26.92 30.16 13.42
N ALA A 119 26.52 29.80 14.63
CA ALA A 119 26.40 30.70 15.79
C ALA A 119 25.05 31.44 15.83
N PHE A 120 24.22 30.98 16.76
CA PHE A 120 23.14 31.76 17.34
C PHE A 120 23.67 33.13 17.79
N LEU A 121 22.96 34.19 17.38
CA LEU A 121 22.88 35.46 18.10
C LEU A 121 21.42 35.92 18.09
#